data_AF-D6GTF4-F1
#
_entry.id   AF-D6GTF4-F1
#
_cell.length_a   1.000
_cell.length_b   1.000
_cell.length_c   1.000
_cell.angle_alpha   90.00
_cell.angle_beta   90.00
_cell.angle_gamma   90.00
#
_symmetry.space_group_name_H-M   'P 1'
#
loop_
_entity.id
_entity.type
_entity.pdbx_description
1 polymer ?
#
loop_
_entity_poly.entity_id
_entity_poly.type
_entity_poly.pdbx_seq_one_letter_code
_entity_poly.pdbx_strand_id
1 'polypeptide(L)'
;MKRQRILLLGIAICVLFSYIGYAVFLEENTTPIPIERLAYDTKRIGKHIVYIKEDGEYEPYFVLTKNYYGKTLLMRYYLLDQPRAFNIYEGNGFHNAYYPNSLMDCFLSNDFFHTLSPKMQELILEMDIDITTEESIAAGPVLETEKLRRKIFLLSSYEVDGPESTLETQEGIKLKYFADAPDGKIRIACYKNGETMNYWLRTAFTWDDYEVSCVNDDRGIVGAAEVHGELAVRPIFCIEGDTPVYKKKISDMKTGYVIE
;
A
#
# COMPACT_ATOMS: atom_id res chain seq x y z
N MET A 1 -10.69 19.37 -63.54
CA MET A 1 -11.69 18.64 -62.72
C MET A 1 -11.16 17.38 -62.03
N LYS A 2 -10.54 16.40 -62.72
CA LYS A 2 -10.07 15.13 -62.10
C LYS A 2 -9.05 15.34 -60.95
N ARG A 3 -8.07 16.22 -61.14
CA ARG A 3 -7.01 16.51 -60.15
C ARG A 3 -7.52 17.17 -58.86
N GLN A 4 -8.47 18.10 -58.97
CA GLN A 4 -9.13 18.73 -57.81
C GLN A 4 -9.98 17.73 -57.01
N ARG A 5 -10.68 16.80 -57.68
CA ARG A 5 -11.46 15.76 -57.01
C ARG A 5 -10.58 14.79 -56.22
N ILE A 6 -9.41 14.43 -56.74
CA ILE A 6 -8.44 13.57 -56.04
C ILE A 6 -7.87 14.29 -54.81
N LEU A 7 -7.55 15.59 -54.93
CA LEU A 7 -7.04 16.39 -53.82
C LEU A 7 -8.08 16.53 -52.68
N LEU A 8 -9.34 16.83 -53.04
CA LEU A 8 -10.44 16.93 -52.07
C LEU A 8 -10.74 15.60 -51.37
N LEU A 9 -10.67 14.47 -52.11
CA LEU A 9 -10.83 13.14 -51.53
C LEU A 9 -9.68 12.82 -50.55
N GLY A 10 -8.45 13.18 -50.88
CA GLY A 10 -7.29 13.01 -49.99
C GLY A 10 -7.44 13.80 -48.69
N ILE A 11 -7.88 15.06 -48.75
CA ILE A 11 -8.12 15.89 -47.55
C ILE A 11 -9.25 15.29 -46.71
N ALA A 12 -10.36 14.88 -47.32
CA ALA A 12 -11.48 14.27 -46.61
C ALA A 12 -11.05 12.99 -45.86
N ILE A 13 -10.22 12.15 -46.48
CA ILE A 13 -9.66 10.93 -45.87
C ILE A 13 -8.75 11.28 -44.68
N CYS A 14 -7.86 12.27 -44.81
CA CYS A 14 -6.99 12.72 -43.71
C CYS A 14 -7.78 13.27 -42.51
N VAL A 15 -8.83 14.06 -42.77
CA VAL A 15 -9.71 14.57 -41.70
C VAL A 15 -10.46 13.42 -41.01
N LEU A 16 -10.95 12.44 -41.78
CA LEU A 16 -11.63 11.27 -41.23
C LEU A 16 -10.70 10.44 -40.33
N PHE A 17 -9.47 10.16 -40.78
CA PHE A 17 -8.48 9.44 -39.96
C PHE A 17 -8.05 10.23 -38.72
N SER A 18 -7.94 11.55 -38.81
CA SER A 18 -7.63 12.41 -37.66
C SER A 18 -8.76 12.40 -36.63
N TYR A 19 -10.02 12.45 -37.09
CA TYR A 19 -11.20 12.36 -36.24
C TYR A 19 -11.31 10.99 -35.56
N ILE A 20 -11.11 9.90 -36.32
CA ILE A 20 -11.10 8.53 -35.77
C ILE A 20 -9.97 8.37 -34.74
N GLY A 21 -8.76 8.85 -35.04
CA GLY A 21 -7.65 8.83 -34.10
C GLY A 21 -7.94 9.61 -32.82
N TYR A 22 -8.58 10.77 -32.95
CA TYR A 22 -9.00 11.59 -31.81
C TYR A 22 -10.11 10.92 -30.97
N ALA A 23 -11.09 10.28 -31.61
CA ALA A 23 -12.16 9.55 -30.93
C ALA A 23 -11.64 8.33 -30.17
N VAL A 24 -10.77 7.53 -30.78
CA VAL A 24 -10.12 6.37 -30.13
C VAL A 24 -9.24 6.83 -28.96
N PHE A 25 -8.50 7.92 -29.13
CA PHE A 25 -7.70 8.51 -28.06
C PHE A 25 -8.56 9.02 -26.90
N LEU A 26 -9.72 9.62 -27.17
CA LEU A 26 -10.65 10.03 -26.12
C LEU A 26 -11.21 8.81 -25.37
N GLU A 27 -11.64 7.78 -26.10
CA GLU A 27 -12.23 6.56 -25.54
C GLU A 27 -11.25 5.79 -24.64
N GLU A 28 -9.97 5.67 -25.03
CA GLU A 28 -8.91 5.09 -24.20
C GLU A 28 -8.65 5.90 -22.91
N ASN A 29 -8.93 7.20 -22.91
CA ASN A 29 -8.71 8.05 -21.74
C ASN A 29 -9.95 8.17 -20.83
N THR A 30 -11.14 7.76 -21.28
CA THR A 30 -12.39 7.86 -20.50
C THR A 30 -12.91 6.53 -19.97
N THR A 31 -12.46 5.40 -20.53
CA THR A 31 -12.96 4.08 -20.11
C THR A 31 -12.32 3.67 -18.78
N PRO A 32 -13.11 3.37 -17.72
CA PRO A 32 -12.55 2.86 -16.48
C PRO A 32 -11.91 1.49 -16.71
N ILE A 33 -10.86 1.23 -15.95
CA ILE A 33 -10.25 -0.10 -15.88
C ILE A 33 -10.40 -0.65 -14.47
N PRO A 34 -10.44 -1.99 -14.28
CA PRO A 34 -10.41 -2.56 -12.94
C PRO A 34 -9.04 -2.34 -12.30
N ILE A 35 -9.01 -2.01 -11.01
CA ILE A 35 -7.80 -1.65 -10.27
C ILE A 35 -6.73 -2.75 -10.31
N GLU A 36 -7.11 -4.02 -10.36
CA GLU A 36 -6.17 -5.13 -10.42
C GLU A 36 -5.22 -5.07 -11.63
N ARG A 37 -5.59 -4.34 -12.70
CA ARG A 37 -4.73 -4.13 -13.87
C ARG A 37 -3.54 -3.22 -13.59
N LEU A 38 -3.61 -2.47 -12.49
CA LEU A 38 -2.52 -1.65 -11.96
C LEU A 38 -1.63 -2.43 -11.00
N ALA A 39 -1.94 -3.68 -10.62
CA ALA A 39 -1.09 -4.42 -9.70
C ALA A 39 0.36 -4.56 -10.22
N TYR A 40 1.32 -4.52 -9.31
CA TYR A 40 2.74 -4.64 -9.62
C TYR A 40 3.03 -5.90 -10.46
N ASP A 41 3.83 -5.69 -11.51
CA ASP A 41 4.35 -6.72 -12.41
C ASP A 41 5.74 -6.25 -12.86
N THR A 42 6.74 -7.13 -12.80
CA THR A 42 8.12 -6.83 -13.24
C THR A 42 8.19 -6.40 -14.70
N LYS A 43 7.18 -6.76 -15.52
CA LYS A 43 7.06 -6.36 -16.92
C LYS A 43 6.47 -4.95 -17.11
N ARG A 44 5.94 -4.33 -16.05
CA ARG A 44 5.21 -3.05 -16.09
C ARG A 44 5.77 -2.02 -15.11
N ILE A 45 7.06 -1.74 -15.25
CA ILE A 45 7.78 -0.75 -14.42
C ILE A 45 7.06 0.61 -14.47
N GLY A 46 6.79 1.18 -13.30
CA GLY A 46 6.27 2.54 -13.14
C GLY A 46 4.75 2.75 -13.33
N LYS A 47 3.94 1.68 -13.41
CA LYS A 47 2.49 1.78 -13.67
C LYS A 47 1.56 1.22 -12.57
N HIS A 48 2.06 1.05 -11.35
CA HIS A 48 1.31 0.43 -10.25
C HIS A 48 0.87 1.42 -9.17
N ILE A 49 0.43 2.61 -9.59
CA ILE A 49 -0.02 3.68 -8.69
C ILE A 49 -1.47 4.05 -9.00
N VAL A 50 -2.28 4.15 -7.94
CA VAL A 50 -3.61 4.76 -7.93
C VAL A 50 -3.61 5.94 -6.97
N TYR A 51 -4.51 6.90 -7.17
CA TYR A 51 -4.67 8.09 -6.33
C TYR A 51 -5.99 7.99 -5.57
N ILE A 52 -5.91 8.24 -4.26
CA ILE A 52 -7.01 8.09 -3.32
C ILE A 52 -7.15 9.39 -2.53
N LYS A 53 -8.37 9.81 -2.23
CA LYS A 53 -8.60 11.03 -1.44
C LYS A 53 -8.46 10.78 0.06
N GLU A 54 -7.52 11.47 0.67
CA GLU A 54 -7.31 11.64 2.12
C GLU A 54 -7.50 13.12 2.45
N ASP A 55 -8.41 13.45 3.37
CA ASP A 55 -8.72 14.82 3.82
C ASP A 55 -8.96 15.83 2.66
N GLY A 56 -9.51 15.33 1.56
CA GLY A 56 -9.83 16.10 0.36
C GLY A 56 -8.73 16.15 -0.71
N GLU A 57 -7.50 15.75 -0.39
CA GLU A 57 -6.35 15.75 -1.29
C GLU A 57 -6.05 14.35 -1.84
N TYR A 58 -5.47 14.29 -3.05
CA TYR A 58 -5.12 13.02 -3.69
C TYR A 58 -3.74 12.52 -3.25
N GLU A 59 -3.72 11.40 -2.54
CA GLU A 59 -2.51 10.69 -2.15
C GLU A 59 -2.24 9.48 -3.05
N PRO A 60 -0.97 9.25 -3.44
CA PRO A 60 -0.61 8.07 -4.23
C PRO A 60 -0.52 6.80 -3.39
N TYR A 61 -0.98 5.70 -3.95
CA TYR A 61 -0.93 4.35 -3.38
C TYR A 61 -0.34 3.39 -4.39
N PHE A 62 0.55 2.53 -3.92
CA PHE A 62 0.99 1.37 -4.66
C PHE A 62 -0.11 0.30 -4.69
N VAL A 63 -0.35 -0.28 -5.85
CA VAL A 63 -1.15 -1.51 -6.00
C VAL A 63 -0.18 -2.68 -5.97
N LEU A 64 0.04 -3.26 -4.79
CA LEU A 64 1.14 -4.22 -4.55
C LEU A 64 0.88 -5.59 -5.19
N THR A 65 -0.37 -6.06 -5.11
CA THR A 65 -0.77 -7.34 -5.69
C THR A 65 -2.27 -7.34 -5.93
N LYS A 66 -2.69 -8.12 -6.94
CA LYS A 66 -4.10 -8.40 -7.21
C LYS A 66 -4.63 -9.66 -6.50
N ASN A 67 -3.76 -10.34 -5.75
CA ASN A 67 -4.09 -11.61 -5.11
C ASN A 67 -3.50 -11.70 -3.70
N TYR A 68 -3.90 -10.78 -2.83
CA TYR A 68 -3.71 -10.90 -1.39
C TYR A 68 -4.99 -11.52 -0.81
N TYR A 69 -4.94 -12.84 -0.56
CA TYR A 69 -6.11 -13.64 -0.22
C TYR A 69 -7.31 -13.44 -1.18
N GLY A 70 -7.03 -13.36 -2.49
CA GLY A 70 -8.04 -13.12 -3.52
C GLY A 70 -8.48 -11.66 -3.70
N LYS A 71 -7.91 -10.71 -2.95
CA LYS A 71 -8.21 -9.27 -3.03
C LYS A 71 -7.03 -8.46 -3.56
N THR A 72 -7.29 -7.20 -3.92
CA THR A 72 -6.25 -6.27 -4.34
C THR A 72 -5.74 -5.49 -3.14
N LEU A 73 -4.44 -5.59 -2.86
CA LEU A 73 -3.77 -4.94 -1.74
C LEU A 73 -3.14 -3.62 -2.17
N LEU A 74 -3.44 -2.56 -1.42
CA LEU A 74 -2.91 -1.23 -1.63
C LEU A 74 -2.03 -0.83 -0.45
N MET A 75 -0.96 -0.10 -0.75
CA MET A 75 -0.07 0.48 0.25
C MET A 75 0.16 1.95 -0.04
N ARG A 76 0.03 2.80 0.98
CA ARG A 76 0.29 4.24 0.82
C ARG A 76 1.71 4.47 0.35
N TYR A 77 1.90 5.33 -0.66
CA TYR A 77 3.21 5.55 -1.27
C TYR A 77 4.15 6.26 -0.29
N TYR A 78 3.72 7.41 0.23
CA TYR A 78 4.45 8.19 1.22
C TYR A 78 4.16 7.72 2.65
N LEU A 79 5.08 8.02 3.55
CA LEU A 79 4.86 7.95 4.99
C LEU A 79 3.81 8.99 5.44
N LEU A 80 3.07 8.70 6.52
CA LEU A 80 2.22 9.70 7.18
C LEU A 80 3.09 10.71 7.93
N ASP A 81 2.78 12.01 7.81
CA ASP A 81 3.66 13.12 8.24
C ASP A 81 4.02 13.15 9.75
N GLN A 82 3.26 12.46 10.60
CA GLN A 82 3.52 12.41 12.04
C GLN A 82 3.99 11.00 12.45
N PRO A 83 5.24 10.87 12.96
CA PRO A 83 5.68 9.68 13.67
C PRO A 83 4.82 9.39 14.89
N ARG A 84 4.68 8.10 15.24
CA ARG A 84 3.83 7.64 16.34
C ARG A 84 4.48 6.47 17.05
N ALA A 85 4.22 6.38 18.35
CA ALA A 85 4.46 5.15 19.10
C ALA A 85 3.59 4.01 18.56
N PHE A 86 4.12 2.80 18.58
CA PHE A 86 3.33 1.61 18.29
C PHE A 86 2.37 1.32 19.43
N ASN A 87 2.87 1.38 20.67
CA ASN A 87 2.09 1.19 21.90
C ASN A 87 2.74 1.88 23.11
N ILE A 88 2.06 1.86 24.26
CA ILE A 88 2.63 2.29 25.54
C ILE A 88 3.52 1.17 26.10
N TYR A 89 4.67 1.53 26.67
CA TYR A 89 5.47 0.60 27.45
C TYR A 89 5.01 0.60 28.92
N GLU A 90 4.32 -0.45 29.34
CA GLU A 90 3.81 -0.65 30.69
C GLU A 90 4.77 -1.46 31.59
N GLY A 91 5.89 -1.92 31.04
CA GLY A 91 6.87 -2.78 31.69
C GLY A 91 6.92 -4.18 31.06
N ASN A 92 7.90 -4.98 31.50
CA ASN A 92 8.04 -6.36 31.00
C ASN A 92 6.94 -7.27 31.56
N GLY A 93 6.46 -8.18 30.71
CA GLY A 93 5.36 -9.10 31.01
C GLY A 93 3.96 -8.54 30.73
N PHE A 94 3.87 -7.37 30.06
CA PHE A 94 2.62 -6.73 29.65
C PHE A 94 2.30 -6.95 28.17
N HIS A 95 3.15 -7.67 27.43
CA HIS A 95 2.96 -7.98 26.00
C HIS A 95 2.73 -6.71 25.16
N ASN A 96 3.49 -5.65 25.46
CA ASN A 96 3.34 -4.33 24.85
C ASN A 96 3.42 -4.35 23.31
N ALA A 97 4.13 -5.33 22.73
CA ALA A 97 4.27 -5.54 21.30
C ALA A 97 3.02 -6.18 20.63
N TYR A 98 2.01 -6.58 21.41
CA TYR A 98 0.79 -7.19 20.87
C TYR A 98 0.00 -6.19 20.02
N TYR A 99 -0.24 -6.56 18.76
CA TYR A 99 -0.82 -5.65 17.77
C TYR A 99 -2.29 -5.27 18.07
N PRO A 100 -3.21 -6.21 18.41
CA PRO A 100 -4.60 -5.87 18.68
C PRO A 100 -4.77 -4.86 19.80
N ASN A 101 -5.56 -3.82 19.54
CA ASN A 101 -5.84 -2.73 20.49
C ASN A 101 -4.61 -1.93 20.96
N SER A 102 -3.46 -2.08 20.29
CA SER A 102 -2.33 -1.16 20.44
C SER A 102 -2.72 0.26 20.01
N LEU A 103 -1.95 1.26 20.43
CA LEU A 103 -2.14 2.64 19.95
C LEU A 103 -2.14 2.71 18.41
N MET A 104 -1.29 1.91 17.76
CA MET A 104 -1.22 1.82 16.30
C MET A 104 -2.49 1.23 15.67
N ASP A 105 -2.99 0.11 16.19
CA ASP A 105 -4.23 -0.52 15.71
C ASP A 105 -5.43 0.42 15.86
N CYS A 106 -5.56 1.08 17.03
CA CYS A 106 -6.61 2.06 17.27
C CYS A 106 -6.50 3.27 16.32
N PHE A 107 -5.30 3.80 16.11
CA PHE A 107 -5.06 4.90 15.18
C PHE A 107 -5.46 4.55 13.74
N LEU A 108 -5.05 3.38 13.24
CA LEU A 108 -5.38 2.93 11.88
C LEU A 108 -6.87 2.65 11.71
N SER A 109 -7.49 2.00 12.70
CA SER A 109 -8.90 1.60 12.68
C SER A 109 -9.86 2.77 12.85
N ASN A 110 -9.44 3.84 13.52
CA ASN A 110 -10.28 5.00 13.79
C ASN A 110 -9.76 6.24 13.06
N ASP A 111 -8.66 6.83 13.54
CA ASP A 111 -8.25 8.18 13.13
C ASP A 111 -7.93 8.22 11.63
N PHE A 112 -7.05 7.32 11.16
CA PHE A 112 -6.69 7.28 9.74
C PHE A 112 -7.84 6.79 8.85
N PHE A 113 -8.66 5.83 9.29
CA PHE A 113 -9.82 5.38 8.50
C PHE A 113 -10.78 6.54 8.18
N HIS A 114 -10.97 7.48 9.10
CA HIS A 114 -11.87 8.61 8.92
C HIS A 114 -11.28 9.77 8.09
N THR A 115 -9.97 9.78 7.79
CA THR A 115 -9.40 10.76 6.84
C THR A 115 -9.75 10.40 5.39
N LEU A 116 -10.05 9.12 5.13
CA LEU A 116 -10.43 8.64 3.81
C LEU A 116 -11.81 9.16 3.42
N SER A 117 -12.02 9.39 2.12
CA SER A 117 -13.34 9.79 1.62
C SER A 117 -14.44 8.75 1.96
N PRO A 118 -15.72 9.16 2.11
CA PRO A 118 -16.80 8.21 2.40
C PRO A 118 -16.87 7.04 1.43
N LYS A 119 -16.60 7.30 0.14
CA LYS A 119 -16.54 6.27 -0.90
C LYS A 119 -15.46 5.23 -0.61
N MET A 120 -14.28 5.66 -0.17
CA MET A 120 -13.20 4.74 0.18
C MET A 120 -13.52 3.93 1.42
N GLN A 121 -14.13 4.53 2.43
CA GLN A 121 -14.56 3.85 3.65
C GLN A 121 -15.53 2.68 3.36
N GLU A 122 -16.37 2.83 2.33
CA GLU A 122 -17.28 1.78 1.82
C GLU A 122 -16.56 0.70 1.02
N LEU A 123 -15.57 1.06 0.21
CA LEU A 123 -14.84 0.13 -0.66
C LEU A 123 -13.81 -0.72 0.08
N ILE A 124 -13.28 -0.23 1.21
CA ILE A 124 -12.27 -0.95 1.98
C ILE A 124 -12.90 -2.17 2.64
N LEU A 125 -12.30 -3.32 2.31
CA LEU A 125 -12.69 -4.61 2.82
C LEU A 125 -12.11 -4.83 4.21
N GLU A 126 -12.91 -5.44 5.08
CA GLU A 126 -12.40 -6.01 6.31
C GLU A 126 -11.82 -7.40 6.00
N MET A 127 -10.55 -7.59 6.36
CA MET A 127 -9.77 -8.78 6.04
C MET A 127 -9.37 -9.53 7.31
N ASP A 128 -9.29 -10.86 7.22
CA ASP A 128 -8.63 -11.71 8.22
C ASP A 128 -7.11 -11.66 7.98
N ILE A 129 -6.37 -10.91 8.80
CA ILE A 129 -4.92 -10.81 8.73
C ILE A 129 -4.27 -11.73 9.76
N ASP A 130 -3.10 -12.28 9.41
CA ASP A 130 -2.27 -13.03 10.36
C ASP A 130 -1.50 -12.05 11.26
N ILE A 131 -1.55 -12.28 12.56
CA ILE A 131 -0.78 -11.59 13.59
C ILE A 131 -0.12 -12.59 14.55
N THR A 132 1.00 -12.23 15.17
CA THR A 132 1.61 -12.95 16.30
C THR A 132 0.60 -13.06 17.45
N THR A 133 0.40 -14.26 18.00
CA THR A 133 -0.45 -14.43 19.19
C THR A 133 0.15 -13.75 20.41
N GLU A 134 -0.68 -13.34 21.37
CA GLU A 134 -0.21 -12.74 22.62
C GLU A 134 0.74 -13.70 23.37
N GLU A 135 0.45 -15.00 23.38
CA GLU A 135 1.30 -16.02 24.01
C GLU A 135 2.68 -16.17 23.35
N SER A 136 2.78 -15.89 22.05
CA SER A 136 4.05 -15.94 21.32
C SER A 136 4.94 -14.72 21.61
N ILE A 137 4.38 -13.65 22.19
CA ILE A 137 5.12 -12.44 22.58
C ILE A 137 5.78 -12.64 23.96
N ALA A 138 5.24 -13.53 24.79
CA ALA A 138 5.90 -13.95 26.01
C ALA A 138 7.20 -14.70 25.70
N ALA A 139 8.26 -14.46 26.49
CA ALA A 139 9.56 -15.10 26.31
C ALA A 139 9.45 -16.63 26.24
N GLY A 140 9.64 -17.22 25.05
CA GLY A 140 9.48 -18.65 24.81
C GLY A 140 9.59 -19.04 23.33
N PRO A 141 9.64 -20.35 23.01
CA PRO A 141 9.83 -20.83 21.65
C PRO A 141 8.54 -20.88 20.80
N VAL A 142 7.43 -20.32 21.31
CA VAL A 142 6.14 -20.39 20.62
C VAL A 142 6.12 -19.31 19.54
N LEU A 143 5.95 -19.73 18.30
CA LEU A 143 5.82 -18.86 17.13
C LEU A 143 4.51 -19.20 16.42
N GLU A 144 3.41 -18.75 17.00
CA GLU A 144 2.06 -18.98 16.50
C GLU A 144 1.43 -17.68 16.00
N THR A 145 0.54 -17.83 15.02
CA THR A 145 -0.27 -16.72 14.51
C THR A 145 -1.76 -16.96 14.74
N GLU A 146 -2.49 -15.88 14.93
CA GLU A 146 -3.96 -15.87 14.94
C GLU A 146 -4.52 -14.92 13.88
N LYS A 147 -5.83 -15.00 13.67
CA LYS A 147 -6.55 -14.15 12.72
C LYS A 147 -7.14 -12.93 13.43
N LEU A 148 -6.79 -11.74 12.94
CA LEU A 148 -7.40 -10.49 13.34
C LEU A 148 -8.21 -9.90 12.18
N ARG A 149 -9.47 -9.51 12.43
CA ARG A 149 -10.28 -8.80 11.42
C ARG A 149 -10.01 -7.31 11.44
N ARG A 150 -9.44 -6.76 10.36
CA ARG A 150 -9.19 -5.32 10.21
C ARG A 150 -9.37 -4.83 8.78
N LYS A 151 -9.80 -3.57 8.66
CA LYS A 151 -9.91 -2.84 7.39
C LYS A 151 -8.58 -2.24 6.95
N ILE A 152 -7.89 -1.57 7.89
CA ILE A 152 -6.60 -0.92 7.68
C ILE A 152 -5.61 -1.53 8.65
N PHE A 153 -4.42 -1.85 8.17
CA PHE A 153 -3.37 -2.47 8.96
C PHE A 153 -1.98 -2.08 8.45
N LEU A 154 -0.93 -2.59 9.10
CA LEU A 154 0.46 -2.51 8.63
C LEU A 154 0.90 -3.82 8.00
N LEU A 155 1.88 -3.79 7.10
CA LEU A 155 2.54 -5.00 6.62
C LEU A 155 3.29 -5.72 7.74
N SER A 156 3.49 -7.03 7.61
CA SER A 156 4.37 -7.82 8.48
C SER A 156 5.81 -7.83 7.98
N SER A 157 6.75 -8.22 8.86
CA SER A 157 8.15 -8.53 8.51
C SER A 157 8.21 -9.55 7.37
N TYR A 158 7.38 -10.60 7.44
CA TYR A 158 7.34 -11.65 6.44
C TYR A 158 6.79 -11.16 5.08
N GLU A 159 5.75 -10.32 5.07
CA GLU A 159 5.18 -9.77 3.84
C GLU A 159 6.13 -8.85 3.09
N VAL A 160 7.01 -8.13 3.80
CA VAL A 160 8.06 -7.30 3.19
C VAL A 160 9.32 -8.10 2.81
N ASP A 161 9.26 -9.43 2.87
CA ASP A 161 10.40 -10.33 2.64
C ASP A 161 11.59 -10.05 3.58
N GLY A 162 11.30 -9.68 4.83
CA GLY A 162 12.32 -9.56 5.88
C GLY A 162 13.17 -10.83 6.01
N PRO A 163 14.41 -10.71 6.49
CA PRO A 163 15.26 -11.88 6.71
C PRO A 163 14.57 -12.82 7.69
N GLU A 164 14.54 -14.12 7.37
CA GLU A 164 13.93 -15.11 8.25
C GLU A 164 14.64 -15.13 9.61
N SER A 165 13.86 -14.93 10.66
CA SER A 165 14.31 -14.90 12.05
C SER A 165 13.61 -16.02 12.82
N THR A 166 14.32 -16.63 13.77
CA THR A 166 13.70 -17.54 14.76
C THR A 166 12.96 -16.78 15.86
N LEU A 167 12.88 -15.46 15.76
CA LEU A 167 12.27 -14.56 16.75
C LEU A 167 11.04 -13.82 16.20
N GLU A 168 10.58 -14.20 15.01
CA GLU A 168 9.43 -13.57 14.34
C GLU A 168 8.52 -14.65 13.76
N THR A 169 7.22 -14.46 13.86
CA THR A 169 6.24 -15.33 13.22
C THR A 169 6.10 -15.02 11.74
N GLN A 170 5.80 -16.04 10.93
CA GLN A 170 5.50 -15.88 9.51
C GLN A 170 4.06 -15.40 9.29
N GLU A 171 3.81 -14.14 9.58
CA GLU A 171 2.51 -13.51 9.38
C GLU A 171 2.27 -13.21 7.90
N GLY A 172 1.23 -13.80 7.31
CA GLY A 172 0.76 -13.41 5.99
C GLY A 172 1.43 -14.18 4.84
N ILE A 173 1.65 -13.50 3.71
CA ILE A 173 2.32 -14.07 2.53
C ILE A 173 3.42 -13.13 2.03
N LYS A 174 4.56 -13.67 1.57
CA LYS A 174 5.61 -12.87 0.94
C LYS A 174 5.07 -12.14 -0.29
N LEU A 175 5.18 -10.81 -0.31
CA LEU A 175 4.73 -10.02 -1.44
C LEU A 175 5.81 -9.92 -2.50
N LYS A 176 5.43 -10.27 -3.74
CA LYS A 176 6.32 -10.28 -4.90
C LYS A 176 7.06 -8.94 -5.11
N TYR A 177 6.41 -7.82 -4.81
CA TYR A 177 7.00 -6.49 -4.89
C TYR A 177 8.32 -6.38 -4.13
N PHE A 178 8.38 -6.91 -2.91
CA PHE A 178 9.59 -6.88 -2.08
C PHE A 178 10.56 -8.02 -2.46
N ALA A 179 10.04 -9.22 -2.73
CA ALA A 179 10.86 -10.38 -3.08
C ALA A 179 11.65 -10.21 -4.38
N ASP A 180 11.17 -9.39 -5.33
CA ASP A 180 11.87 -9.10 -6.57
C ASP A 180 13.05 -8.11 -6.40
N ALA A 181 13.22 -7.52 -5.22
CA ALA A 181 14.32 -6.61 -4.88
C ALA A 181 14.96 -6.99 -3.52
N PRO A 182 15.74 -8.10 -3.50
CA PRO A 182 16.28 -8.67 -2.27
C PRO A 182 17.36 -7.81 -1.59
N ASP A 183 17.81 -6.71 -2.21
CA ASP A 183 18.75 -5.77 -1.59
C ASP A 183 18.11 -4.88 -0.51
N GLY A 184 16.79 -5.01 -0.29
CA GLY A 184 16.03 -4.33 0.75
C GLY A 184 15.65 -2.88 0.42
N LYS A 185 16.28 -2.24 -0.57
CA LYS A 185 16.10 -0.80 -0.86
C LYS A 185 14.68 -0.44 -1.23
N ILE A 186 13.94 -1.37 -1.83
CA ILE A 186 12.55 -1.13 -2.23
C ILE A 186 11.60 -0.94 -1.02
N ARG A 187 12.03 -1.34 0.18
CA ARG A 187 11.28 -1.12 1.42
C ARG A 187 11.35 0.34 1.88
N ILE A 188 12.44 1.04 1.57
CA ILE A 188 12.65 2.43 2.02
C ILE A 188 11.49 3.30 1.54
N ALA A 189 10.92 4.05 2.48
CA ALA A 189 9.82 4.96 2.26
C ALA A 189 10.24 6.38 2.63
N CYS A 190 9.59 7.37 2.03
CA CYS A 190 9.84 8.77 2.30
C CYS A 190 8.55 9.54 2.58
N TYR A 191 8.70 10.67 3.24
CA TYR A 191 7.71 11.72 3.30
C TYR A 191 7.62 12.44 1.94
N LYS A 192 6.61 13.31 1.79
CA LYS A 192 6.42 14.11 0.57
C LYS A 192 7.58 15.06 0.29
N ASN A 193 8.31 15.51 1.32
CA ASN A 193 9.50 16.35 1.19
C ASN A 193 10.75 15.57 0.71
N GLY A 194 10.65 14.23 0.57
CA GLY A 194 11.73 13.35 0.15
C GLY A 194 12.60 12.79 1.28
N GLU A 195 12.39 13.21 2.53
CA GLU A 195 13.07 12.68 3.69
C GLU A 195 12.61 11.26 3.99
N THR A 196 13.56 10.37 4.32
CA THR A 196 13.31 8.98 4.69
C THR A 196 13.19 8.85 6.21
N MET A 197 12.44 7.87 6.68
CA MET A 197 12.36 7.56 8.11
C MET A 197 12.01 6.10 8.32
N ASN A 198 12.47 5.54 9.45
CA ASN A 198 12.04 4.22 9.89
C ASN A 198 10.52 4.17 10.02
N TYR A 199 9.91 3.06 9.62
CA TYR A 199 8.46 2.89 9.76
C TYR A 199 8.08 1.53 10.30
N TRP A 200 6.94 1.50 10.99
CA TRP A 200 6.43 0.32 11.67
C TRP A 200 5.98 -0.78 10.70
N LEU A 201 6.24 -2.02 11.10
CA LEU A 201 5.56 -3.22 10.66
C LEU A 201 4.72 -3.76 11.84
N ARG A 202 3.87 -4.77 11.61
CA ARG A 202 3.01 -5.33 12.68
C ARG A 202 3.61 -6.49 13.48
N THR A 203 4.68 -7.11 12.99
CA THR A 203 5.22 -8.34 13.59
C THR A 203 5.93 -8.01 14.89
N ALA A 204 5.54 -8.65 15.98
CA ALA A 204 6.26 -8.56 17.26
C ALA A 204 7.58 -9.35 17.20
N PHE A 205 8.60 -8.86 17.88
CA PHE A 205 9.81 -9.64 18.17
C PHE A 205 9.57 -10.48 19.43
N THR A 206 9.79 -11.79 19.37
CA THR A 206 9.40 -12.71 20.46
C THR A 206 10.46 -12.88 21.57
N TRP A 207 11.59 -12.16 21.48
CA TRP A 207 12.63 -12.18 22.51
C TRP A 207 12.30 -11.26 23.69
N ASP A 208 11.75 -10.08 23.38
CA ASP A 208 11.33 -9.06 24.34
C ASP A 208 9.89 -8.64 24.02
N ASP A 209 9.03 -8.60 25.05
CA ASP A 209 7.59 -8.39 24.88
C ASP A 209 7.19 -6.93 24.54
N TYR A 210 8.18 -6.10 24.22
CA TYR A 210 8.06 -4.66 23.95
C TYR A 210 8.78 -4.21 22.68
N GLU A 211 9.25 -5.13 21.85
CA GLU A 211 9.87 -4.82 20.56
C GLU A 211 8.98 -5.23 19.38
N VAL A 212 8.92 -4.35 18.39
CA VAL A 212 8.14 -4.55 17.17
C VAL A 212 9.02 -4.32 15.96
N SER A 213 8.80 -5.13 14.93
CA SER A 213 9.51 -5.05 13.67
C SER A 213 9.30 -3.70 12.97
N CYS A 214 10.33 -3.24 12.28
CA CYS A 214 10.33 -1.98 11.55
C CYS A 214 11.26 -2.07 10.34
N VAL A 215 11.07 -1.18 9.36
CA VAL A 215 12.02 -1.01 8.25
C VAL A 215 12.92 0.18 8.52
N ASN A 216 14.22 -0.03 8.44
CA ASN A 216 15.24 1.01 8.56
C ASN A 216 15.42 1.82 7.25
N ASP A 217 15.65 3.12 7.37
CA ASP A 217 15.72 4.06 6.26
C ASP A 217 17.05 4.13 5.48
N ASP A 218 18.17 3.65 6.02
CA ASP A 218 19.47 3.63 5.30
C ASP A 218 19.50 2.55 4.20
N ARG A 219 19.06 1.33 4.54
CA ARG A 219 19.20 0.15 3.64
C ARG A 219 17.92 -0.66 3.46
N GLY A 220 16.81 -0.27 4.08
CA GLY A 220 15.59 -1.08 4.07
C GLY A 220 15.76 -2.41 4.81
N ILE A 221 16.65 -2.44 5.81
CA ILE A 221 16.82 -3.61 6.69
C ILE A 221 15.59 -3.70 7.58
N VAL A 222 15.04 -4.91 7.74
CA VAL A 222 14.03 -5.16 8.76
C VAL A 222 14.74 -5.44 10.08
N GLY A 223 14.43 -4.66 11.10
CA GLY A 223 14.94 -4.80 12.45
C GLY A 223 13.84 -4.61 13.47
N ALA A 224 14.18 -4.37 14.73
CA ALA A 224 13.23 -4.14 15.81
C ALA A 224 13.37 -2.73 16.37
N ALA A 225 12.28 -2.20 16.91
CA ALA A 225 12.28 -0.97 17.71
C ALA A 225 11.32 -1.14 18.90
N GLU A 226 11.65 -0.48 20.01
CA GLU A 226 10.81 -0.49 21.21
C GLU A 226 9.47 0.19 20.93
N VAL A 227 8.37 -0.38 21.44
CA VAL A 227 6.98 0.04 21.15
C VAL A 227 6.69 1.53 21.38
N HIS A 228 7.43 2.17 22.29
CA HIS A 228 7.24 3.58 22.65
C HIS A 228 8.11 4.54 21.82
N GLY A 229 8.97 4.01 20.93
CA GLY A 229 9.70 4.81 19.97
C GLY A 229 8.77 5.47 18.96
N GLU A 230 9.12 6.65 18.43
CA GLU A 230 8.29 7.33 17.44
C GLU A 230 8.81 7.06 16.03
N LEU A 231 8.14 6.15 15.32
CA LEU A 231 8.45 5.82 13.92
C LEU A 231 7.30 6.24 13.00
N ALA A 232 7.60 6.36 11.71
CA ALA A 232 6.61 6.69 10.72
C ALA A 232 5.59 5.55 10.49
N VAL A 233 4.45 5.88 9.90
CA VAL A 233 3.36 4.94 9.65
C VAL A 233 3.08 4.86 8.16
N ARG A 234 2.88 3.63 7.66
CA ARG A 234 2.57 3.36 6.26
C ARG A 234 1.34 2.44 6.12
N PRO A 235 0.13 3.02 6.04
CA PRO A 235 -1.11 2.24 6.02
C PRO A 235 -1.26 1.37 4.77
N ILE A 236 -1.88 0.21 4.96
CA ILE A 236 -2.31 -0.70 3.89
C ILE A 236 -3.76 -1.14 4.08
N PHE A 237 -4.43 -1.50 2.99
CA PHE A 237 -5.79 -2.04 3.00
C PHE A 237 -6.12 -2.76 1.69
N CYS A 238 -7.20 -3.54 1.70
CA CYS A 238 -7.67 -4.30 0.55
C CYS A 238 -8.96 -3.73 -0.03
N ILE A 239 -9.11 -3.83 -1.35
CA ILE A 239 -10.37 -3.59 -2.07
C ILE A 239 -10.63 -4.70 -3.09
N GLU A 240 -11.84 -4.73 -3.66
CA GLU A 240 -12.17 -5.66 -4.75
C GLU A 240 -11.37 -5.34 -6.01
N GLY A 241 -10.84 -6.37 -6.69
CA GLY A 241 -9.98 -6.19 -7.85
C GLY A 241 -10.67 -5.59 -9.07
N ASP A 242 -11.99 -5.78 -9.19
CA ASP A 242 -12.82 -5.22 -10.24
C ASP A 242 -13.26 -3.76 -9.98
N THR A 243 -12.87 -3.17 -8.84
CA THR A 243 -13.14 -1.76 -8.51
C THR A 243 -12.67 -0.87 -9.66
N PRO A 244 -13.57 -0.06 -10.26
CA PRO A 244 -13.22 0.77 -11.41
C PRO A 244 -12.33 1.95 -10.99
N VAL A 245 -11.29 2.20 -11.78
CA VAL A 245 -10.44 3.39 -11.66
C VAL A 245 -10.45 4.20 -12.95
N TYR A 246 -10.42 5.52 -12.80
CA TYR A 246 -10.61 6.47 -13.88
C TYR A 246 -9.34 7.26 -14.11
N LYS A 247 -8.96 7.48 -15.37
CA LYS A 247 -7.81 8.32 -15.69
C LYS A 247 -8.20 9.80 -15.52
N LYS A 248 -7.48 10.52 -14.68
CA LYS A 248 -7.78 11.92 -14.33
C LYS A 248 -6.52 12.76 -14.19
N LYS A 249 -6.64 14.05 -14.51
CA LYS A 249 -5.61 15.05 -14.21
C LYS A 249 -5.61 15.29 -12.68
N ILE A 250 -4.52 14.92 -12.02
CA ILE A 250 -4.33 15.07 -10.57
C ILE A 250 -3.79 16.47 -10.25
N SER A 251 -2.83 16.94 -11.04
CA SER A 251 -2.27 18.29 -10.96
C SER A 251 -1.87 18.77 -12.36
N ASP A 252 -1.42 20.02 -12.48
CA ASP A 252 -1.10 20.62 -13.78
C ASP A 252 -0.10 19.85 -14.63
N MET A 253 0.74 19.03 -14.00
CA MET A 253 1.77 18.24 -14.66
C MET A 253 1.59 16.72 -14.48
N LYS A 254 0.50 16.25 -13.85
CA LYS A 254 0.34 14.83 -13.47
C LYS A 254 -1.05 14.30 -13.82
N THR A 255 -1.10 13.25 -14.63
CA THR A 255 -2.29 12.44 -14.89
C THR A 255 -2.10 11.07 -14.26
N GLY A 256 -3.12 10.55 -13.59
CA GLY A 256 -3.08 9.27 -12.88
C GLY A 256 -4.45 8.59 -12.85
N TYR A 257 -4.49 7.36 -12.33
CA TYR A 257 -5.76 6.66 -12.09
C TYR A 257 -6.29 7.01 -10.70
N VAL A 258 -7.56 7.39 -10.60
CA VAL A 258 -8.23 7.72 -9.34
C VAL A 258 -9.33 6.71 -9.04
N ILE A 259 -9.62 6.51 -7.75
CA ILE A 259 -10.89 5.95 -7.29
C ILE A 259 -11.85 7.12 -7.03
N GLU A 260 -13.06 7.06 -7.59
CA GLU A 260 -14.13 8.06 -7.42
C GLU A 260 -15.41 7.44 -6.84
#